data_AF-A0A8S0RME3-F1
#
_entry.id   AF-A0A8S0RME3-F1
#
_cell.length_a   1.000
_cell.length_b   1.000
_cell.length_c   1.000
_cell.angle_alpha   90.00
_cell.angle_beta   90.00
_cell.angle_gamma   90.00
#
_symmetry.space_group_name_H-M   'P 1'
#
loop_
_entity.id
_entity.type
_entity.pdbx_description
1 polymer ?
#
loop_
_entity_poly.entity_id
_entity_poly.type
_entity_poly.pdbx_seq_one_letter_code
_entity_poly.pdbx_strand_id
1 'polypeptide(L)'
;METVQEIEVHKLSMEEAWDLFQQKVGGEVLSSPRIRDLAKDVVNECSGLPLALITVGRALRKENNIRQWQAALSELRNSTANIEGMENQVFARLRFSYDRLMDDIVSSFLFCKRA
;
A
#
# COMPACT_ATOMS: atom_id res chain seq x y z
N MET A 1 27.62 -14.65 -9.51
CA MET A 1 26.60 -14.12 -8.58
C MET A 1 26.28 -12.74 -9.08
N GLU A 2 25.21 -12.61 -9.85
CA GLU A 2 24.73 -11.29 -10.29
C GLU A 2 23.72 -10.81 -9.26
N THR A 3 23.85 -9.55 -8.91
CA THR A 3 23.26 -8.87 -7.76
C THR A 3 21.74 -8.99 -7.72
N VAL A 4 21.20 -9.14 -6.50
CA VAL A 4 19.80 -8.79 -6.21
C VAL A 4 19.60 -7.35 -6.69
N GLN A 5 18.77 -7.14 -7.72
CA GLN A 5 18.40 -5.78 -8.09
C GLN A 5 17.69 -5.17 -6.89
N GLU A 6 18.26 -4.12 -6.31
CA GLU A 6 17.55 -3.28 -5.35
C GLU A 6 16.37 -2.65 -6.10
N ILE A 7 15.17 -3.21 -5.92
CA ILE A 7 13.94 -2.59 -6.39
C ILE A 7 13.58 -1.55 -5.33
N GLU A 8 14.08 -0.34 -5.52
CA GLU A 8 13.68 0.79 -4.70
C GLU A 8 12.20 1.09 -4.96
N VAL A 9 11.36 0.88 -3.95
CA VAL A 9 9.96 1.28 -4.02
C VAL A 9 9.91 2.78 -3.81
N HIS A 10 10.07 3.53 -4.90
CA HIS A 10 9.94 4.98 -4.87
C HIS A 10 8.52 5.38 -4.51
N LYS A 11 8.41 6.49 -3.76
CA LYS A 11 7.13 7.16 -3.55
C LYS A 11 6.60 7.65 -4.90
N LEU A 12 5.32 7.44 -5.12
CA LEU A 12 4.62 7.96 -6.29
C LEU A 12 4.46 9.48 -6.16
N SER A 13 4.42 10.17 -7.31
CA SER A 13 3.90 11.53 -7.36
C SER A 13 2.44 11.55 -6.89
N MET A 14 1.93 12.71 -6.47
CA MET A 14 0.54 12.80 -6.02
C MET A 14 -0.48 12.50 -7.13
N GLU A 15 -0.11 12.74 -8.39
CA GLU A 15 -0.93 12.39 -9.55
C GLU A 15 -1.00 10.85 -9.72
N GLU A 16 0.16 10.18 -9.76
CA GLU A 16 0.21 8.71 -9.84
C GLU A 16 -0.43 8.03 -8.63
N ALA A 17 -0.26 8.62 -7.44
CA ALA A 17 -0.86 8.13 -6.20
C ALA A 17 -2.40 8.22 -6.25
N TRP A 18 -2.92 9.34 -6.75
CA TRP A 18 -4.34 9.54 -6.97
C TRP A 18 -4.88 8.52 -7.97
N ASP A 19 -4.25 8.39 -9.14
CA ASP A 19 -4.66 7.44 -10.18
C ASP A 19 -4.67 5.99 -9.68
N LEU A 20 -3.61 5.59 -8.97
CA LEU A 20 -3.54 4.27 -8.34
C LEU A 20 -4.68 4.06 -7.35
N PHE A 21 -4.95 5.04 -6.49
CA PHE A 21 -6.01 4.95 -5.50
C PHE A 21 -7.40 4.85 -6.15
N GLN A 22 -7.67 5.65 -7.19
CA GLN A 22 -8.91 5.59 -7.97
C GLN A 22 -9.16 4.18 -8.54
N GLN A 23 -8.11 3.54 -9.06
CA GLN A 23 -8.20 2.17 -9.57
C GLN A 23 -8.56 1.15 -8.48
N LYS A 24 -8.10 1.35 -7.23
CA LYS A 24 -8.34 0.38 -6.15
C LYS A 24 -9.69 0.57 -5.48
N VAL A 25 -10.14 1.81 -5.31
CA VAL A 25 -11.43 2.11 -4.67
C VAL A 25 -12.62 1.91 -5.63
N GLY A 26 -12.42 2.17 -6.92
CA GLY A 26 -13.45 2.14 -7.96
C GLY A 26 -14.03 3.52 -8.24
N GLY A 27 -14.05 3.92 -9.51
CA GLY A 27 -14.41 5.29 -9.93
C GLY A 27 -15.84 5.73 -9.60
N GLU A 28 -16.80 4.81 -9.53
CA GLU A 28 -18.22 5.11 -9.25
C GLU A 28 -18.43 5.76 -7.87
N VAL A 29 -17.68 5.31 -6.86
CA VAL A 29 -17.75 5.87 -5.49
C VAL A 29 -17.31 7.34 -5.46
N LEU A 30 -16.38 7.69 -6.34
CA LEU A 30 -15.80 9.03 -6.43
C LEU A 30 -16.67 10.01 -7.25
N SER A 31 -17.86 9.60 -7.69
CA SER A 31 -18.86 10.49 -8.28
C SER A 31 -19.51 11.40 -7.24
N SER A 32 -19.52 11.01 -5.95
CA SER A 32 -19.95 11.88 -4.86
C SER A 32 -18.86 12.91 -4.54
N PRO A 33 -19.13 14.23 -4.63
CA PRO A 33 -18.12 15.26 -4.36
C PRO A 33 -17.54 15.16 -2.96
N ARG A 34 -18.38 14.90 -1.95
CA ARG A 34 -17.93 14.75 -0.55
C ARG A 34 -17.00 13.56 -0.34
N ILE A 35 -17.27 12.43 -1.02
CA ILE A 35 -16.41 11.26 -0.93
C ILE A 35 -15.10 11.51 -1.68
N ARG A 36 -15.16 12.20 -2.83
CA ARG A 36 -13.96 12.58 -3.58
C ARG A 36 -13.02 13.46 -2.76
N ASP A 37 -13.54 14.41 -2.00
CA ASP A 37 -12.72 15.27 -1.14
C ASP A 37 -12.04 14.46 -0.02
N LEU A 38 -12.80 13.59 0.66
CA LEU A 38 -12.23 12.67 1.66
C LEU A 38 -11.21 11.71 1.06
N ALA A 39 -11.43 11.23 -0.16
CA ALA A 39 -10.48 10.38 -0.87
C ALA A 39 -9.16 11.08 -1.13
N LYS A 40 -9.17 12.37 -1.48
CA LYS A 40 -7.94 13.15 -1.65
C LYS A 40 -7.17 13.27 -0.34
N ASP A 41 -7.88 13.51 0.77
CA ASP A 41 -7.27 13.56 2.10
C ASP A 41 -6.62 12.22 2.47
N VAL A 42 -7.28 11.10 2.16
CA VAL A 42 -6.72 9.75 2.37
C VAL A 42 -5.47 9.52 1.53
N VAL A 43 -5.47 9.93 0.25
CA VAL A 43 -4.29 9.80 -0.63
C VAL A 43 -3.12 10.63 -0.11
N ASN A 44 -3.39 11.86 0.34
CA ASN A 44 -2.38 12.72 0.96
C ASN A 44 -1.77 12.08 2.21
N GLU A 45 -2.61 11.50 3.08
CA GLU A 45 -2.16 10.82 4.29
C GLU A 45 -1.28 9.59 3.95
N CYS A 46 -1.61 8.86 2.87
CA CYS A 46 -0.79 7.74 2.39
C CYS A 46 0.58 8.14 1.83
N SER A 47 0.86 9.45 1.66
CA SER A 47 2.18 10.00 1.36
C SER A 47 2.90 9.37 0.15
N GLY A 48 2.13 9.01 -0.88
CA GLY A 48 2.65 8.41 -2.13
C GLY A 48 3.16 6.96 -1.99
N LEU A 49 2.93 6.29 -0.86
CA LEU A 49 3.38 4.90 -0.66
C LEU A 49 2.43 3.92 -1.38
N PRO A 50 2.90 3.18 -2.41
CA PRO A 50 2.03 2.29 -3.19
C PRO A 50 1.27 1.26 -2.35
N LEU A 51 1.94 0.66 -1.37
CA LEU A 51 1.32 -0.36 -0.52
C LEU A 51 0.21 0.23 0.36
N ALA A 52 0.40 1.43 0.91
CA ALA A 52 -0.63 2.10 1.71
C ALA A 52 -1.85 2.44 0.85
N LEU A 53 -1.63 3.04 -0.33
CA LEU A 53 -2.68 3.39 -1.29
C LEU A 53 -3.49 2.15 -1.72
N ILE A 54 -2.81 1.04 -2.02
CA ILE A 54 -3.46 -0.20 -2.42
C ILE A 54 -4.28 -0.79 -1.27
N THR A 55 -3.72 -0.81 -0.07
CA THR A 55 -4.36 -1.41 1.10
C THR A 55 -5.61 -0.62 1.49
N VAL A 56 -5.48 0.69 1.66
CA VAL A 56 -6.60 1.57 2.06
C VAL A 56 -7.65 1.65 0.94
N GLY A 57 -7.22 1.80 -0.32
CA GLY A 57 -8.14 1.86 -1.46
C GLY A 57 -8.97 0.58 -1.62
N ARG A 58 -8.38 -0.59 -1.34
CA ARG A 58 -9.12 -1.87 -1.30
C ARG A 58 -10.09 -1.95 -0.13
N ALA A 59 -9.71 -1.45 1.05
CA ALA A 59 -10.57 -1.43 2.23
C ALA A 59 -11.82 -0.56 2.03
N LEU A 60 -11.68 0.56 1.29
CA LEU A 60 -12.77 1.49 0.98
C LEU A 60 -13.49 1.19 -0.34
N ARG A 61 -13.20 0.05 -0.98
CA ARG A 61 -13.73 -0.29 -2.30
C ARG A 61 -15.26 -0.37 -2.28
N LYS A 62 -15.91 0.33 -3.21
CA LYS A 62 -17.39 0.41 -3.33
C LYS A 62 -18.10 0.98 -2.09
N GLU A 63 -17.38 1.61 -1.15
CA GLU A 63 -17.98 2.20 0.04
C GLU A 63 -18.58 3.57 -0.26
N ASN A 64 -19.91 3.68 -0.19
CA ASN A 64 -20.64 4.92 -0.49
C ASN A 64 -21.05 5.71 0.77
N ASN A 65 -20.74 5.19 1.97
CA ASN A 65 -21.08 5.83 3.24
C ASN A 65 -19.99 6.81 3.68
N ILE A 66 -20.32 8.10 3.64
CA ILE A 66 -19.42 9.20 4.05
C ILE A 66 -18.86 9.01 5.47
N ARG A 67 -19.64 8.44 6.40
CA ARG A 67 -19.17 8.23 7.78
C ARG A 67 -18.04 7.20 7.85
N GLN A 68 -18.06 6.19 6.99
CA GLN A 68 -17.00 5.18 6.93
C GLN A 68 -15.70 5.79 6.38
N TRP A 69 -15.81 6.69 5.40
CA TRP A 69 -14.66 7.46 4.90
C TRP A 69 -14.05 8.36 5.97
N GLN A 70 -14.89 9.06 6.75
CA GLN A 70 -14.42 9.89 7.87
C GLN A 70 -13.75 9.06 8.97
N ALA A 71 -14.33 7.91 9.31
CA ALA A 71 -13.76 7.00 10.30
C ALA A 71 -12.40 6.46 9.83
N ALA A 72 -12.30 5.96 8.59
CA ALA A 72 -11.06 5.45 8.03
C ALA A 72 -9.96 6.52 7.97
N LEU A 73 -10.30 7.76 7.58
CA LEU A 73 -9.34 8.86 7.57
C LEU A 73 -8.86 9.21 9.00
N SER A 74 -9.77 9.19 9.98
CA SER A 74 -9.41 9.42 11.38
C SER A 74 -8.51 8.30 11.92
N GLU A 75 -8.83 7.04 11.62
CA GLU A 75 -8.01 5.89 12.02
C GLU A 75 -6.62 5.96 11.39
N LEU A 76 -6.52 6.32 10.11
CA LEU A 76 -5.26 6.45 9.39
C LEU A 76 -4.36 7.51 10.06
N ARG A 77 -4.90 8.70 10.35
CA ARG A 77 -4.20 9.79 11.04
C ARG A 77 -3.78 9.44 12.47
N ASN A 78 -4.58 8.63 13.18
CA ASN A 78 -4.26 8.22 14.54
C ASN A 78 -3.24 7.08 14.56
N SER A 79 -3.22 6.23 13.52
CA SER A 79 -2.26 5.13 13.40
C SER A 79 -0.84 5.64 13.14
N THR A 80 -0.68 6.75 12.41
CA THR A 80 0.62 7.36 12.13
C THR A 80 1.26 7.97 13.37
N ALA A 81 0.48 8.38 14.37
CA ALA A 81 0.97 8.92 15.63
C ALA A 81 1.61 7.89 16.58
N ASN A 82 1.34 6.58 16.39
CA ASN A 82 1.77 5.50 17.29
C ASN A 82 2.89 4.61 16.71
N ILE A 83 3.56 5.04 15.64
CA ILE A 83 4.55 4.21 14.92
C ILE A 83 5.89 4.10 15.67
N GLU A 84 6.19 5.01 16.60
CA GLU A 84 7.45 5.01 17.35
C GLU A 84 7.61 3.69 18.14
N GLY A 85 8.48 2.79 17.64
CA GLY A 85 8.71 1.45 18.19
C GLY A 85 8.07 0.27 17.43
N MET A 86 7.07 0.52 16.58
CA MET A 86 6.43 -0.51 15.74
C MET A 86 7.24 -0.82 14.47
N GLU A 87 8.03 0.14 13.99
CA GLU A 87 8.88 0.03 12.80
C GLU A 87 9.75 -1.22 12.83
N ASN A 88 10.49 -1.43 13.92
CA ASN A 88 11.42 -2.56 14.04
C ASN A 88 10.74 -3.93 13.92
N GLN A 89 9.52 -4.08 14.46
CA GLN A 89 8.78 -5.34 14.37
C GLN A 89 8.22 -5.58 12.97
N VAL A 90 7.73 -4.53 12.31
CA VAL A 90 7.21 -4.61 10.95
C VAL A 90 8.35 -4.88 9.97
N PHE A 91 9.47 -4.15 10.08
CA PHE A 91 10.67 -4.40 9.28
C PHE A 91 11.21 -5.81 9.47
N ALA A 92 11.26 -6.33 10.70
CA ALA A 92 11.71 -7.71 10.94
C ALA A 92 10.83 -8.75 10.22
N ARG A 93 9.50 -8.59 10.23
CA ARG A 93 8.56 -9.50 9.54
C ARG A 93 8.67 -9.39 8.02
N LEU A 94 8.81 -8.17 7.50
CA LEU A 94 9.01 -7.92 6.07
C LEU A 94 10.32 -8.54 5.59
N ARG A 95 11.42 -8.34 6.35
CA ARG A 95 12.72 -8.94 6.06
C ARG A 95 12.66 -10.46 6.04
N PHE A 96 12.06 -11.09 7.07
CA PHE A 96 11.89 -12.54 7.09
C PHE A 96 11.11 -13.06 5.87
N SER A 97 10.04 -12.37 5.48
CA SER A 97 9.25 -12.74 4.31
C SER A 97 10.06 -12.62 3.02
N TYR A 98 10.91 -11.59 2.92
CA TYR A 98 11.81 -11.37 1.79
C TYR A 98 12.91 -12.43 1.70
N ASP A 99 13.57 -12.75 2.82
CA ASP A 99 14.62 -13.76 2.89
C ASP A 99 14.11 -15.13 2.43
N ARG A 100 12.89 -15.52 2.85
CA ARG A 100 12.27 -16.78 2.40
C ARG A 100 11.88 -16.77 0.93
N LEU A 101 11.41 -15.63 0.41
CA LEU A 101 11.10 -15.51 -1.01
C LEU A 101 12.38 -15.68 -1.86
N MET A 102 13.51 -15.16 -1.40
CA MET A 102 14.82 -15.39 -2.02
C MET A 102 15.20 -16.88 -2.02
N ASP A 103 15.01 -17.58 -0.91
CA ASP A 103 15.27 -19.03 -0.83
C ASP A 103 14.39 -19.83 -1.81
N ASP A 104 13.10 -19.48 -1.91
CA ASP A 104 12.15 -20.13 -2.82
C ASP A 104 12.48 -19.84 -4.30
N ILE A 105 12.91 -18.61 -4.62
CA ILE A 105 13.38 -18.23 -5.96
C ILE A 105 14.65 -19.02 -6.30
N VAL A 106 15.63 -19.10 -5.40
CA VAL A 106 16.86 -19.87 -5.62
C VAL A 106 16.57 -21.37 -5.78
N SER A 107 15.65 -21.91 -4.97
CA SER A 107 15.20 -23.31 -5.07
C SER A 107 14.50 -23.60 -6.41
N SER A 108 13.62 -22.70 -6.86
CA SER A 108 12.93 -22.85 -8.15
C SER A 108 13.88 -22.71 -9.35
N PHE A 109 14.91 -21.87 -9.28
CA PHE A 109 15.97 -21.82 -10.30
C PHE A 109 16.82 -23.09 -10.35
N LEU A 110 17.06 -23.76 -9.21
CA LEU A 110 17.76 -25.05 -9.17
C LEU A 110 16.92 -26.19 -9.76
N PHE A 111 15.60 -26.13 -9.61
CA PHE A 111 14.69 -27.11 -10.21
C PHE A 111 14.62 -26.97 -11.74
N CYS A 112 14.63 -25.74 -12.25
CA CYS A 112 14.60 -25.44 -13.70
C CYS A 112 15.94 -25.69 -14.43
N LYS A 113 17.04 -26.00 -13.72
CA LYS A 113 18.32 -26.43 -14.32
C LYS A 113 18.48 -27.95 -14.42
N ARG A 114 17.45 -28.71 -14.03
CA ARG A 114 17.44 -30.18 -14.02
C ARG A 114 16.40 -30.81 -14.96
N ALA A 115 15.77 -30.01 -15.81
CA ALA A 115 14.85 -30.43 -16.87
C ALA A 115 15.48 -30.19 -18.25
#